data_AF-A0A498NB56-F1
#
_entry.id   AF-A0A498NB56-F1
#
_cell.length_a   1.000
_cell.length_b   1.000
_cell.length_c   1.000
_cell.angle_alpha   90.00
_cell.angle_beta   90.00
_cell.angle_gamma   90.00
#
_symmetry.space_group_name_H-M   'P 1'
#
loop_
_entity.id
_entity.type
_entity.pdbx_description
1 polymer ?
#
loop_
_entity_poly.entity_id
_entity_poly.type
_entity_poly.pdbx_seq_one_letter_code
_entity_poly.pdbx_strand_id
1 'polypeptide(L)'
;MLLLRRERLKPGEMEAYVNKKGTLIKAEGNKVYTRYGKCYTFNGNKTTSRKTKQGGMGNGLEIMLDIQQDEYLPIWKETNETSLEAGIRVQIHSQDEPPYIHQLGFGVSPGFQTFLTYLPQPWGNCRSTSEQMIPGYDTYSISACRLRCETLEVQRVCKCRMVHMPGDADICTPSNIKCVDKALALLQSSSGDTCSCETPCNLTRYGKELSMVKIPSKGSARYLSRKYDKSEDYIRDNFLVLDIFFEALNYETIEQKKAYDVAGLLGDIGGQMGLFIGASVLTILEILDYVYEVIKHRLERLLRSQRDDKKQTQQQQQASTVATVKLEEMKAKDSGEMSRSHSEGAYANTILPNHHHHHRTHHRVFEDFAC
;
A
#
# COMPACT_ATOMS: atom_id res chain seq x y z
N MET A 1 -9.96 -4.52 14.70
CA MET A 1 -9.61 -5.65 15.61
C MET A 1 -9.33 -5.08 17.00
N LEU A 2 -9.47 -5.84 18.09
CA LEU A 2 -9.09 -5.39 19.44
C LEU A 2 -8.28 -6.47 20.13
N LEU A 3 -7.06 -6.16 20.58
CA LEU A 3 -6.23 -7.05 21.41
C LEU A 3 -6.25 -6.64 22.90
N LEU A 4 -6.38 -7.60 23.82
CA LEU A 4 -6.21 -7.43 25.28
C LEU A 4 -5.13 -8.37 25.86
N ARG A 5 -4.27 -7.88 26.77
CA ARG A 5 -3.34 -8.70 27.61
C ARG A 5 -4.04 -9.22 28.86
N ARG A 6 -3.84 -10.50 29.24
CA ARG A 6 -3.99 -10.97 30.64
C ARG A 6 -3.33 -12.33 30.87
N GLU A 7 -2.56 -12.47 31.95
CA GLU A 7 -1.68 -13.64 32.16
C GLU A 7 -2.42 -14.93 32.55
N ARG A 8 -3.53 -14.82 33.29
CA ARG A 8 -4.52 -15.90 33.44
C ARG A 8 -5.92 -15.37 33.17
N LEU A 9 -6.73 -16.18 32.49
CA LEU A 9 -8.15 -15.90 32.24
C LEU A 9 -8.89 -17.22 32.28
N LYS A 10 -9.77 -17.37 33.29
CA LYS A 10 -10.70 -18.49 33.40
C LYS A 10 -11.85 -18.27 32.38
N PRO A 11 -12.43 -19.33 31.79
CA PRO A 11 -13.59 -19.18 30.91
C PRO A 11 -14.82 -18.72 31.71
N GLY A 12 -15.12 -17.42 31.70
CA GLY A 12 -16.27 -16.84 32.40
C GLY A 12 -16.06 -15.39 32.80
N GLU A 13 -14.89 -15.09 33.38
CA GLU A 13 -14.52 -13.84 34.08
C GLU A 13 -14.19 -12.65 33.14
N MET A 14 -14.83 -12.59 31.96
CA MET A 14 -14.65 -11.49 31.02
C MET A 14 -15.97 -11.20 30.30
N GLU A 15 -16.67 -10.16 30.76
CA GLU A 15 -17.96 -9.71 30.24
C GLU A 15 -17.77 -8.69 29.10
N ALA A 16 -17.11 -9.15 28.03
CA ALA A 16 -17.05 -8.40 26.78
C ALA A 16 -18.40 -8.51 26.05
N TYR A 17 -18.97 -7.37 25.66
CA TYR A 17 -20.24 -7.32 24.93
C TYR A 17 -20.07 -6.58 23.58
N VAL A 18 -20.97 -6.83 22.65
CA VAL A 18 -21.19 -5.97 21.49
C VAL A 18 -22.60 -5.42 21.59
N ASN A 19 -22.71 -4.10 21.67
CA ASN A 19 -23.99 -3.42 21.64
C ASN A 19 -24.53 -3.45 20.20
N LYS A 20 -25.56 -4.27 19.96
CA LYS A 20 -26.19 -4.42 18.65
C LYS A 20 -27.65 -4.03 18.75
N LYS A 21 -27.95 -2.76 18.46
CA LYS A 21 -29.28 -2.15 18.62
C LYS A 21 -29.83 -2.21 20.06
N GLY A 22 -28.98 -1.97 21.06
CA GLY A 22 -29.38 -2.01 22.48
C GLY A 22 -29.36 -3.41 23.12
N THR A 23 -29.03 -4.47 22.36
CA THR A 23 -28.80 -5.80 22.93
C THR A 23 -27.30 -6.04 23.11
N LEU A 24 -26.88 -6.32 24.35
CA LEU A 24 -25.51 -6.70 24.70
C LEU A 24 -25.25 -8.19 24.36
N ILE A 25 -24.56 -8.44 23.25
CA ILE A 25 -24.21 -9.81 22.82
C ILE A 25 -22.81 -10.16 23.34
N LYS A 26 -22.67 -11.26 24.10
CA LYS A 26 -21.35 -11.71 24.58
C LYS A 26 -20.37 -11.86 23.42
N ALA A 27 -19.21 -11.22 23.54
CA ALA A 27 -18.18 -11.18 22.52
C ALA A 27 -17.16 -12.30 22.78
N GLU A 28 -17.01 -13.20 21.82
CA GLU A 28 -15.96 -14.21 21.85
C GLU A 28 -14.71 -13.65 21.15
N GLY A 29 -13.57 -13.70 21.85
CA GLY A 29 -12.27 -13.28 21.33
C GLY A 29 -11.37 -14.48 21.07
N ASN A 30 -10.72 -14.51 19.91
CA ASN A 30 -9.76 -15.56 19.58
C ASN A 30 -8.52 -15.42 20.47
N LYS A 31 -8.01 -16.53 21.01
CA LYS A 31 -6.77 -16.54 21.80
C LYS A 31 -5.58 -16.37 20.87
N VAL A 32 -4.67 -15.46 21.21
CA VAL A 32 -3.36 -15.32 20.55
C VAL A 32 -2.27 -15.13 21.60
N TYR A 33 -1.00 -15.22 21.19
CA TYR A 33 0.14 -14.91 22.05
C TYR A 33 0.89 -13.70 21.51
N THR A 34 1.42 -12.86 22.40
CA THR A 34 2.33 -11.75 22.06
C THR A 34 3.52 -11.73 23.04
N ARG A 35 4.39 -10.71 22.99
CA ARG A 35 5.43 -10.51 24.00
C ARG A 35 4.87 -10.39 25.42
N TYR A 36 3.62 -9.91 25.57
CA TYR A 36 2.91 -9.86 26.84
C TYR A 36 2.21 -11.17 27.26
N GLY A 37 2.58 -12.30 26.64
CA GLY A 37 1.98 -13.60 26.91
C GLY A 37 0.59 -13.76 26.27
N LYS A 38 -0.35 -14.32 27.04
CA LYS A 38 -1.70 -14.67 26.57
C LYS A 38 -2.53 -13.42 26.30
N CYS A 39 -3.09 -13.34 25.09
CA CYS A 39 -3.90 -12.21 24.64
C CYS A 39 -5.20 -12.69 23.96
N TYR A 40 -6.17 -11.78 23.85
CA TYR A 40 -7.51 -12.05 23.30
C TYR A 40 -7.85 -11.05 22.20
N THR A 41 -8.34 -11.56 21.07
CA THR A 41 -8.52 -10.76 19.85
C THR A 41 -9.97 -10.78 19.35
N PHE A 42 -10.65 -9.63 19.40
CA PHE A 42 -12.03 -9.49 18.93
C PHE A 42 -12.14 -9.13 17.45
N ASN A 43 -13.15 -9.71 16.80
CA ASN A 43 -13.39 -9.61 15.36
C ASN A 43 -12.16 -10.06 14.53
N GLY A 44 -11.51 -11.14 14.95
CA GLY A 44 -10.29 -11.66 14.32
C GLY A 44 -10.49 -12.70 13.22
N ASN A 45 -11.72 -13.17 12.98
CA ASN A 45 -12.01 -14.11 11.91
C ASN A 45 -12.47 -13.37 10.64
N LYS A 46 -11.75 -13.59 9.53
CA LYS A 46 -12.06 -13.02 8.21
C LYS A 46 -13.43 -13.49 7.69
N THR A 47 -13.85 -14.73 7.96
CA THR A 47 -15.12 -15.29 7.43
C THR A 47 -16.38 -14.82 8.17
N THR A 48 -16.26 -14.42 9.44
CA THR A 48 -17.39 -13.94 10.27
C THR A 48 -17.22 -12.48 10.71
N SER A 49 -16.59 -11.67 9.86
CA SER A 49 -16.26 -10.26 10.11
C SER A 49 -17.49 -9.41 10.45
N ARG A 50 -17.53 -8.88 11.68
CA ARG A 50 -18.58 -7.98 12.16
C ARG A 50 -18.36 -6.57 11.61
N LYS A 51 -19.40 -5.98 11.01
CA LYS A 51 -19.40 -4.62 10.44
C LYS A 51 -20.44 -3.75 11.16
N THR A 52 -20.12 -2.47 11.41
CA THR A 52 -21.13 -1.48 11.83
C THR A 52 -21.95 -0.99 10.63
N LYS A 53 -23.06 -0.30 10.91
CA LYS A 53 -23.92 0.39 9.92
C LYS A 53 -24.23 1.84 10.29
N GLN A 54 -23.74 2.34 11.42
CA GLN A 54 -23.95 3.69 11.95
C GLN A 54 -22.77 4.09 12.85
N GLY A 55 -22.56 5.40 13.02
CA GLY A 55 -21.62 5.93 14.01
C GLY A 55 -22.17 5.93 15.44
N GLY A 56 -21.38 6.47 16.37
CA GLY A 56 -21.72 6.64 17.78
C GLY A 56 -21.60 5.37 18.64
N MET A 57 -21.39 5.59 19.94
CA MET A 57 -21.13 4.55 20.96
C MET A 57 -22.09 3.34 20.93
N GLY A 58 -23.39 3.57 20.76
CA GLY A 58 -24.41 2.49 20.73
C GLY A 58 -24.33 1.55 19.52
N ASN A 59 -23.44 1.81 18.56
CA ASN A 59 -23.15 0.94 17.41
C ASN A 59 -21.73 0.34 17.46
N GLY A 60 -21.05 0.48 18.60
CA GLY A 60 -19.66 0.07 18.80
C GLY A 60 -19.47 -1.28 19.53
N LEU A 61 -18.29 -1.40 20.12
CA LEU A 61 -17.84 -2.49 20.97
C LEU A 61 -17.69 -1.93 22.40
N GLU A 62 -18.43 -2.49 23.36
CA GLU A 62 -18.54 -2.02 24.75
C GLU A 62 -18.10 -3.16 25.68
N ILE A 63 -16.97 -2.99 26.37
CA ILE A 63 -16.36 -4.07 27.14
C ILE A 63 -16.08 -3.60 28.57
N MET A 64 -16.73 -4.25 29.54
CA MET A 64 -16.39 -4.12 30.96
C MET A 64 -15.35 -5.19 31.34
N LEU A 65 -14.26 -4.77 31.96
CA LEU A 65 -13.15 -5.64 32.35
C LEU A 65 -12.78 -5.40 33.82
N ASP A 66 -12.77 -6.48 34.59
CA ASP A 66 -12.04 -6.58 35.86
C ASP A 66 -10.59 -6.97 35.55
N ILE A 67 -9.58 -6.22 36.00
CA ILE A 67 -8.15 -6.53 35.78
C ILE A 67 -7.53 -7.48 36.83
N GLN A 68 -8.18 -7.78 37.95
CA GLN A 68 -7.68 -8.63 39.05
C GLN A 68 -6.22 -8.32 39.46
N GLN A 69 -5.98 -7.14 40.04
CA GLN A 69 -4.69 -6.80 40.67
C GLN A 69 -4.34 -7.77 41.82
N ASP A 70 -5.33 -8.48 42.38
CA ASP A 70 -5.15 -9.56 43.36
C ASP A 70 -4.47 -10.82 42.81
N GLU A 71 -4.45 -11.03 41.48
CA GLU A 71 -3.72 -12.12 40.80
C GLU A 71 -2.39 -11.65 40.17
N TYR A 72 -1.96 -10.40 40.38
CA TYR A 72 -0.69 -9.89 39.84
C TYR A 72 0.51 -10.48 40.58
N LEU A 73 1.59 -10.79 39.85
CA LEU A 73 2.82 -11.30 40.44
C LEU A 73 3.51 -10.20 41.28
N PRO A 74 3.86 -10.46 42.56
CA PRO A 74 4.50 -9.47 43.42
C PRO A 74 5.90 -9.10 42.90
N ILE A 75 6.12 -7.81 42.68
CA ILE A 75 7.34 -7.31 42.03
C ILE A 75 8.43 -7.09 43.07
N TRP A 76 9.31 -8.10 43.25
CA TRP A 76 10.47 -8.04 44.15
C TRP A 76 11.74 -7.49 43.48
N LYS A 77 11.75 -7.38 42.15
CA LYS A 77 12.87 -6.84 41.36
C LYS A 77 12.39 -6.38 39.99
N GLU A 78 12.90 -5.25 39.52
CA GLU A 78 12.66 -4.73 38.17
C GLU A 78 13.34 -5.60 37.10
N THR A 79 12.58 -5.92 36.05
CA THR A 79 13.00 -6.70 34.87
C THR A 79 12.24 -6.22 33.63
N ASN A 80 12.74 -6.53 32.43
CA ASN A 80 12.06 -6.20 31.17
C ASN A 80 10.66 -6.82 31.00
N GLU A 81 10.30 -7.81 31.81
CA GLU A 81 9.02 -8.53 31.75
C GLU A 81 8.04 -8.08 32.86
N THR A 82 8.54 -7.46 33.94
CA THR A 82 7.71 -6.97 35.07
C THR A 82 7.20 -5.55 34.80
N SER A 83 5.93 -5.45 34.44
CA SER A 83 5.27 -4.16 34.25
C SER A 83 4.79 -3.57 35.59
N LEU A 84 5.28 -2.37 35.94
CA LEU A 84 4.82 -1.57 37.09
C LEU A 84 3.43 -0.93 36.87
N GLU A 85 2.92 -0.96 35.64
CA GLU A 85 1.61 -0.42 35.24
C GLU A 85 0.46 -1.38 35.54
N ALA A 86 -0.62 -0.89 36.15
CA ALA A 86 -1.87 -1.62 36.34
C ALA A 86 -2.92 -1.17 35.31
N GLY A 87 -3.54 -2.14 34.61
CA GLY A 87 -4.50 -1.88 33.54
C GLY A 87 -4.36 -2.88 32.40
N ILE A 88 -4.79 -2.47 31.21
CA ILE A 88 -4.63 -3.25 29.98
C ILE A 88 -3.83 -2.45 28.95
N ARG A 89 -3.12 -3.15 28.06
CA ARG A 89 -2.73 -2.60 26.77
C ARG A 89 -3.72 -3.04 25.70
N VAL A 90 -3.94 -2.15 24.74
CA VAL A 90 -4.91 -2.28 23.65
C VAL A 90 -4.22 -1.97 22.32
N GLN A 91 -4.40 -2.83 21.31
CA GLN A 91 -4.08 -2.49 19.92
C GLN A 91 -5.34 -2.63 19.05
N ILE A 92 -5.51 -1.66 18.14
CA ILE A 92 -6.47 -1.73 17.04
C ILE A 92 -5.71 -1.85 15.73
N HIS A 93 -6.07 -2.85 14.93
CA HIS A 93 -5.44 -3.19 13.65
C HIS A 93 -6.46 -3.84 12.69
N SER A 94 -6.02 -4.07 11.44
CA SER A 94 -6.79 -4.78 10.41
C SER A 94 -6.81 -6.30 10.64
N GLN A 95 -7.76 -7.00 10.00
CA GLN A 95 -7.86 -8.47 10.04
C GLN A 95 -6.72 -9.16 9.26
N ASP A 96 -6.02 -8.43 8.41
CA ASP A 96 -4.91 -8.88 7.57
C ASP A 96 -3.51 -8.51 8.13
N GLU A 97 -3.45 -7.87 9.30
CA GLU A 97 -2.22 -7.51 10.01
C GLU A 97 -2.14 -8.25 11.36
N PRO A 98 -1.02 -8.90 11.73
CA PRO A 98 -0.89 -9.57 13.02
C PRO A 98 -0.70 -8.56 14.17
N PRO A 99 -1.13 -8.89 15.40
CA PRO A 99 -0.96 -8.04 16.56
C PRO A 99 0.51 -7.84 16.93
N TYR A 100 0.89 -6.58 17.14
CA TYR A 100 2.24 -6.09 17.44
C TYR A 100 2.17 -5.03 18.56
N ILE A 101 1.41 -5.38 19.61
CA ILE A 101 0.93 -4.50 20.69
C ILE A 101 2.04 -3.86 21.54
N HIS A 102 3.24 -4.43 21.57
CA HIS A 102 4.33 -3.91 22.41
C HIS A 102 4.98 -2.63 21.85
N GLN A 103 4.77 -2.31 20.56
CA GLN A 103 5.11 -0.99 19.98
C GLN A 103 3.87 -0.20 19.55
N LEU A 104 2.79 -0.85 19.10
CA LEU A 104 1.61 -0.18 18.52
C LEU A 104 0.38 -0.13 19.46
N GLY A 105 0.53 -0.62 20.69
CA GLY A 105 -0.53 -0.58 21.69
C GLY A 105 -0.58 0.71 22.51
N PHE A 106 -1.76 1.07 22.99
CA PHE A 106 -1.98 2.13 23.97
C PHE A 106 -2.48 1.53 25.30
N GLY A 107 -2.29 2.23 26.41
CA GLY A 107 -2.78 1.81 27.72
C GLY A 107 -4.23 2.24 27.98
N VAL A 108 -4.98 1.44 28.76
CA VAL A 108 -6.27 1.82 29.34
C VAL A 108 -6.27 1.43 30.82
N SER A 109 -6.59 2.40 31.68
CA SER A 109 -6.44 2.31 33.14
C SER A 109 -7.71 1.79 33.84
N PRO A 110 -7.59 1.13 35.01
CA PRO A 110 -8.72 0.88 35.90
C PRO A 110 -9.32 2.20 36.44
N GLY A 111 -10.59 2.16 36.86
CA GLY A 111 -11.30 3.32 37.39
C GLY A 111 -11.83 4.31 36.33
N PHE A 112 -11.67 3.98 35.04
CA PHE A 112 -12.12 4.82 33.93
C PHE A 112 -12.94 4.03 32.89
N GLN A 113 -13.93 4.71 32.33
CA GLN A 113 -14.57 4.37 31.07
C GLN A 113 -13.88 5.18 29.98
N THR A 114 -13.27 4.50 29.01
CA THR A 114 -12.48 5.11 27.93
C THR A 114 -13.21 4.98 26.61
N PHE A 115 -13.59 6.11 26.04
CA PHE A 115 -14.16 6.22 24.71
C PHE A 115 -13.03 6.38 23.68
N LEU A 116 -13.12 5.65 22.57
CA LEU A 116 -12.19 5.77 21.45
C LEU A 116 -12.94 6.07 20.14
N THR A 117 -12.57 7.21 19.56
CA THR A 117 -13.02 7.74 18.27
C THR A 117 -11.90 7.51 17.22
N TYR A 118 -12.21 7.57 15.91
CA TYR A 118 -11.25 7.27 14.83
C TYR A 118 -11.07 8.40 13.81
N LEU A 119 -9.81 8.72 13.49
CA LEU A 119 -9.39 9.68 12.45
C LEU A 119 -8.35 9.05 11.47
N PRO A 120 -8.21 9.56 10.24
CA PRO A 120 -7.17 9.15 9.27
C PRO A 120 -5.85 9.95 9.44
N GLN A 121 -4.74 9.46 8.86
CA GLN A 121 -3.43 10.17 8.83
C GLN A 121 -2.47 9.58 7.75
N PRO A 122 -1.52 10.38 7.18
CA PRO A 122 -0.51 9.93 6.20
C PRO A 122 0.79 9.44 6.91
N TRP A 123 1.98 9.18 6.32
CA TRP A 123 2.62 9.44 5.01
C TRP A 123 3.50 8.24 4.58
N GLY A 124 4.05 8.23 3.35
CA GLY A 124 5.18 7.36 2.99
C GLY A 124 5.38 7.05 1.50
N ASN A 125 6.53 6.44 1.17
CA ASN A 125 6.75 5.69 -0.07
C ASN A 125 6.33 4.22 0.16
N CYS A 126 5.79 3.54 -0.86
CA CYS A 126 5.20 2.22 -0.70
C CYS A 126 5.63 1.20 -1.77
N ARG A 127 5.58 -0.09 -1.41
CA ARG A 127 5.78 -1.24 -2.31
C ARG A 127 4.45 -1.88 -2.67
N SER A 128 4.32 -2.34 -3.92
CA SER A 128 3.19 -3.16 -4.35
C SER A 128 3.21 -4.51 -3.63
N THR A 129 2.07 -4.97 -3.12
CA THR A 129 1.97 -6.10 -2.18
C THR A 129 2.13 -7.49 -2.83
N SER A 130 2.67 -7.58 -4.05
CA SER A 130 2.56 -8.77 -4.91
C SER A 130 3.76 -9.73 -4.87
N GLU A 131 4.85 -9.41 -4.17
CA GLU A 131 6.15 -10.06 -4.39
C GLU A 131 6.70 -10.90 -3.23
N GLN A 132 6.14 -10.80 -2.02
CA GLN A 132 6.67 -11.51 -0.84
C GLN A 132 5.57 -11.91 0.15
N MET A 133 5.02 -13.12 -0.02
CA MET A 133 4.27 -13.80 1.04
C MET A 133 5.23 -14.16 2.18
N ILE A 134 4.85 -13.85 3.42
CA ILE A 134 5.67 -14.16 4.60
C ILE A 134 5.18 -15.52 5.16
N PRO A 135 6.06 -16.52 5.34
CA PRO A 135 5.66 -17.82 5.90
C PRO A 135 4.93 -17.66 7.24
N GLY A 136 3.65 -18.08 7.28
CA GLY A 136 2.76 -17.92 8.42
C GLY A 136 1.73 -16.78 8.31
N TYR A 137 1.75 -15.96 7.25
CA TYR A 137 0.78 -14.89 7.02
C TYR A 137 0.32 -14.80 5.55
N ASP A 138 -1.00 -14.78 5.32
CA ASP A 138 -1.61 -14.64 3.98
C ASP A 138 -1.21 -13.34 3.26
N THR A 139 -0.91 -12.30 4.04
CA THR A 139 -0.91 -10.89 3.62
C THR A 139 0.32 -10.16 4.15
N TYR A 140 1.04 -9.46 3.26
CA TYR A 140 2.16 -8.60 3.66
C TYR A 140 1.65 -7.41 4.48
N SER A 141 2.29 -7.17 5.62
CA SER A 141 2.05 -6.00 6.47
C SER A 141 3.33 -5.63 7.23
N ILE A 142 3.44 -4.37 7.66
CA ILE A 142 4.63 -3.87 8.37
C ILE A 142 4.86 -4.67 9.67
N SER A 143 3.78 -4.96 10.41
CA SER A 143 3.86 -5.78 11.63
C SER A 143 4.31 -7.22 11.36
N ALA A 144 3.83 -7.85 10.27
CA ALA A 144 4.29 -9.18 9.87
C ALA A 144 5.78 -9.19 9.45
N CYS A 145 6.22 -8.16 8.72
CA CYS A 145 7.61 -7.99 8.31
C CYS A 145 8.55 -7.81 9.52
N ARG A 146 8.21 -6.92 10.47
CA ARG A 146 8.99 -6.71 11.69
C ARG A 146 9.07 -7.98 12.53
N LEU A 147 7.93 -8.62 12.81
CA LEU A 147 7.89 -9.85 13.59
C LEU A 147 8.66 -11.00 12.91
N ARG A 148 8.68 -11.07 11.57
CA ARG A 148 9.52 -12.02 10.83
C ARG A 148 11.02 -11.70 10.98
N CYS A 149 11.41 -10.42 10.94
CA CYS A 149 12.81 -10.01 11.13
C CYS A 149 13.30 -10.32 12.56
N GLU A 150 12.51 -9.96 13.58
CA GLU A 150 12.75 -10.31 14.99
C GLU A 150 12.89 -11.84 15.18
N THR A 151 11.98 -12.62 14.59
CA THR A 151 12.01 -14.08 14.65
C THR A 151 13.28 -14.65 14.02
N LEU A 152 13.69 -14.14 12.86
CA LEU A 152 14.91 -14.60 12.16
C LEU A 152 16.18 -14.29 12.95
N GLU A 153 16.29 -13.10 13.55
CA GLU A 153 17.46 -12.74 14.34
C GLU A 153 17.56 -13.57 15.64
N VAL A 154 16.45 -13.78 16.32
CA VAL A 154 16.40 -14.62 17.53
C VAL A 154 16.71 -16.09 17.21
N GLN A 155 16.23 -16.61 16.07
CA GLN A 155 16.62 -17.93 15.57
C GLN A 155 18.11 -17.98 15.15
N ARG A 156 18.65 -16.90 14.57
CA ARG A 156 20.07 -16.80 14.17
C ARG A 156 21.00 -16.86 15.39
N VAL A 157 20.72 -16.06 16.42
CA VAL A 157 21.57 -15.89 17.60
C VAL A 157 21.31 -16.95 18.68
N CYS A 158 20.06 -17.17 19.06
CA CYS A 158 19.69 -17.98 20.24
C CYS A 158 19.19 -19.40 19.91
N LYS A 159 19.08 -19.75 18.62
CA LYS A 159 18.66 -21.07 18.09
C LYS A 159 17.28 -21.56 18.57
N CYS A 160 16.42 -20.65 18.99
CA CYS A 160 15.05 -20.91 19.46
C CYS A 160 14.14 -19.75 19.03
N ARG A 161 12.84 -19.81 19.38
CA ARG A 161 11.88 -18.71 19.19
C ARG A 161 11.07 -18.43 20.45
N MET A 162 10.48 -17.24 20.56
CA MET A 162 9.47 -16.95 21.58
C MET A 162 8.10 -17.55 21.21
N VAL A 163 7.24 -17.77 22.20
CA VAL A 163 5.90 -18.39 22.06
C VAL A 163 5.02 -17.68 21.02
N HIS A 164 5.17 -16.36 20.86
CA HIS A 164 4.40 -15.54 19.92
C HIS A 164 5.02 -15.43 18.51
N MET A 165 6.22 -15.95 18.29
CA MET A 165 6.90 -15.89 17.00
C MET A 165 6.45 -17.06 16.11
N PRO A 166 6.16 -16.83 14.82
CA PRO A 166 5.72 -17.87 13.89
C PRO A 166 6.83 -18.85 13.50
N GLY A 167 6.43 -20.01 12.96
CA GLY A 167 7.33 -21.07 12.47
C GLY A 167 7.63 -22.16 13.51
N ASP A 168 8.36 -23.17 13.06
CA ASP A 168 8.39 -24.50 13.71
C ASP A 168 9.60 -24.75 14.62
N ALA A 169 10.45 -23.74 14.84
CA ALA A 169 11.60 -23.83 15.73
C ALA A 169 11.18 -24.08 17.20
N ASP A 170 12.09 -24.64 18.00
CA ASP A 170 11.84 -24.88 19.43
C ASP A 170 11.61 -23.60 20.22
N ILE A 171 10.73 -23.69 21.22
CA ILE A 171 10.40 -22.58 22.12
C ILE A 171 11.57 -22.36 23.09
N CYS A 172 12.05 -21.12 23.22
CA CYS A 172 13.14 -20.77 24.12
C CYS A 172 12.81 -21.12 25.58
N THR A 173 13.76 -21.79 26.26
CA THR A 173 13.68 -22.03 27.70
C THR A 173 13.84 -20.72 28.50
N PRO A 174 13.35 -20.65 29.77
CA PRO A 174 13.50 -19.46 30.61
C PRO A 174 14.96 -19.00 30.82
N SER A 175 15.93 -19.92 30.81
CA SER A 175 17.36 -19.60 30.85
C SER A 175 17.80 -18.73 29.66
N ASN A 176 17.17 -18.93 28.50
CA ASN A 176 17.59 -18.35 27.23
C ASN A 176 16.89 -17.02 26.92
N ILE A 177 15.89 -16.59 27.72
CA ILE A 177 15.23 -15.28 27.58
C ILE A 177 16.27 -14.13 27.59
N LYS A 178 17.31 -14.25 28.43
CA LYS A 178 18.45 -13.29 28.48
C LYS A 178 19.30 -13.24 27.20
N CYS A 179 19.23 -14.25 26.34
CA CYS A 179 19.79 -14.20 24.99
C CYS A 179 18.84 -13.44 24.05
N VAL A 180 17.55 -13.77 24.10
CA VAL A 180 16.52 -13.17 23.23
C VAL A 180 16.40 -11.67 23.43
N ASP A 181 16.31 -11.20 24.69
CA ASP A 181 16.26 -9.78 25.01
C ASP A 181 17.49 -9.01 24.50
N LYS A 182 18.68 -9.63 24.55
CA LYS A 182 19.91 -9.04 24.00
C LYS A 182 19.89 -9.00 22.47
N ALA A 183 19.44 -10.06 21.80
CA ALA A 183 19.32 -10.10 20.35
C ALA A 183 18.32 -9.05 19.83
N LEU A 184 17.16 -8.91 20.48
CA LEU A 184 16.15 -7.91 20.14
C LEU A 184 16.63 -6.48 20.45
N ALA A 185 17.32 -6.25 21.57
CA ALA A 185 17.91 -4.95 21.88
C ALA A 185 19.01 -4.55 20.89
N LEU A 186 19.85 -5.51 20.46
CA LEU A 186 20.87 -5.29 19.43
C LEU A 186 20.22 -4.90 18.10
N LEU A 187 19.19 -5.63 17.66
CA LEU A 187 18.42 -5.35 16.44
C LEU A 187 17.68 -4.00 16.47
N GLN A 188 17.32 -3.50 17.66
CA GLN A 188 16.77 -2.15 17.84
C GLN A 188 17.84 -1.06 17.87
N SER A 189 19.09 -1.41 18.21
CA SER A 189 20.23 -0.48 18.26
C SER A 189 21.01 -0.39 16.95
N SER A 190 20.94 -1.41 16.08
CA SER A 190 21.59 -1.39 14.76
C SER A 190 20.81 -0.48 13.80
N SER A 191 21.53 0.46 13.19
CA SER A 191 20.94 1.55 12.41
C SER A 191 20.30 1.07 11.10
N GLY A 192 18.97 1.01 11.06
CA GLY A 192 18.14 0.98 9.84
C GLY A 192 18.16 -0.31 9.02
N ASP A 193 19.32 -0.67 8.48
CA ASP A 193 19.47 -1.64 7.38
C ASP A 193 19.12 -3.09 7.77
N THR A 194 19.18 -3.44 9.06
CA THR A 194 18.99 -4.81 9.54
C THR A 194 17.56 -5.33 9.31
N CYS A 195 16.56 -4.45 9.30
CA CYS A 195 15.15 -4.81 9.09
C CYS A 195 14.43 -3.80 8.19
N SER A 196 14.85 -3.68 6.94
CA SER A 196 14.13 -2.88 5.94
C SER A 196 12.73 -3.48 5.66
N CYS A 197 11.71 -2.85 6.26
CA CYS A 197 10.30 -3.19 6.08
C CYS A 197 9.57 -2.03 5.42
N GLU A 198 9.48 -2.07 4.09
CA GLU A 198 8.77 -1.07 3.27
C GLU A 198 7.27 -1.04 3.59
N THR A 199 6.62 0.11 3.34
CA THR A 199 5.18 0.23 3.58
C THR A 199 4.38 -0.40 2.43
N PRO A 200 3.30 -1.17 2.69
CA PRO A 200 2.44 -1.66 1.62
C PRO A 200 1.60 -0.52 1.04
N CYS A 201 1.45 -0.44 -0.28
CA CYS A 201 0.60 0.59 -0.90
C CYS A 201 -0.88 0.48 -0.52
N ASN A 202 -1.35 -0.73 -0.22
CA ASN A 202 -2.67 -0.96 0.38
C ASN A 202 -2.52 -1.08 1.90
N LEU A 203 -2.74 0.02 2.62
CA LEU A 203 -2.64 0.09 4.08
C LEU A 203 -3.91 0.65 4.70
N THR A 204 -4.43 -0.01 5.73
CA THR A 204 -5.56 0.49 6.53
C THR A 204 -5.04 0.95 7.90
N ARG A 205 -5.12 2.26 8.16
CA ARG A 205 -4.78 2.86 9.46
C ARG A 205 -6.04 3.22 10.24
N TYR A 206 -5.93 3.02 11.55
CA TYR A 206 -6.92 3.45 12.54
C TYR A 206 -6.23 4.48 13.44
N GLY A 207 -6.15 5.73 12.99
CA GLY A 207 -5.82 6.84 13.89
C GLY A 207 -6.94 6.98 14.92
N LYS A 208 -6.62 7.47 16.12
CA LYS A 208 -7.50 7.34 17.28
C LYS A 208 -7.44 8.56 18.19
N GLU A 209 -8.59 8.96 18.70
CA GLU A 209 -8.73 9.93 19.79
C GLU A 209 -9.28 9.22 21.02
N LEU A 210 -8.83 9.63 22.21
CA LEU A 210 -9.23 9.03 23.48
C LEU A 210 -9.86 10.10 24.37
N SER A 211 -11.01 9.79 24.95
CA SER A 211 -11.56 10.55 26.08
C SER A 211 -11.95 9.60 27.21
N MET A 212 -11.91 10.09 28.46
CA MET A 212 -12.06 9.25 29.65
C MET A 212 -13.00 9.89 30.66
N VAL A 213 -13.88 9.08 31.27
CA VAL A 213 -14.73 9.48 32.40
C VAL A 213 -14.56 8.49 33.55
N LYS A 214 -14.75 8.95 34.80
CA LYS A 214 -14.53 8.12 35.98
C LYS A 214 -15.66 7.12 36.21
N ILE A 215 -15.31 5.86 36.46
CA ILE A 215 -16.22 4.78 36.88
C ILE A 215 -15.66 4.10 38.14
N PRO A 216 -16.48 3.67 39.12
CA PRO A 216 -17.90 3.94 39.28
C PRO A 216 -18.20 5.36 39.78
N SER A 217 -19.46 5.78 39.65
CA SER A 217 -19.98 6.96 40.35
C SER A 217 -20.31 6.61 41.80
N LYS A 218 -20.48 7.62 42.67
CA LYS A 218 -20.91 7.40 44.07
C LYS A 218 -22.22 6.61 44.19
N GLY A 219 -23.10 6.68 43.19
CA GLY A 219 -24.34 5.91 43.15
C GLY A 219 -24.16 4.49 42.59
N SER A 220 -23.37 4.32 41.51
CA SER A 220 -23.21 3.01 40.87
C SER A 220 -22.20 2.08 41.56
N ALA A 221 -21.30 2.61 42.40
CA ALA A 221 -20.32 1.81 43.14
C ALA A 221 -20.98 0.70 43.97
N ARG A 222 -22.01 1.05 44.75
CA ARG A 222 -22.76 0.11 45.61
C ARG A 222 -23.59 -0.91 44.83
N TYR A 223 -23.98 -0.59 43.58
CA TYR A 223 -24.65 -1.53 42.69
C TYR A 223 -23.66 -2.54 42.10
N LEU A 224 -22.52 -2.06 41.57
CA LEU A 224 -21.48 -2.92 40.99
C LEU A 224 -20.84 -3.83 42.04
N SER A 225 -20.57 -3.31 43.25
CA SER A 225 -20.11 -4.07 44.40
C SER A 225 -21.04 -5.26 44.71
N ARG A 226 -22.36 -5.04 44.69
CA ARG A 226 -23.37 -6.09 44.89
C ARG A 226 -23.56 -7.02 43.68
N LYS A 227 -23.38 -6.53 42.45
CA LYS A 227 -23.51 -7.36 41.23
C LYS A 227 -22.37 -8.39 41.14
N TYR A 228 -21.16 -7.97 41.49
CA TYR A 228 -19.93 -8.77 41.30
C TYR A 228 -19.35 -9.37 42.59
N ASP A 229 -19.98 -9.16 43.75
CA ASP A 229 -19.56 -9.59 45.08
C ASP A 229 -18.11 -9.17 45.43
N LYS A 230 -17.85 -7.86 45.30
CA LYS A 230 -16.54 -7.21 45.55
C LYS A 230 -16.73 -5.93 46.36
N SER A 231 -15.69 -5.47 47.06
CA SER A 231 -15.74 -4.18 47.78
C SER A 231 -15.81 -3.00 46.81
N GLU A 232 -16.35 -1.86 47.26
CA GLU A 232 -16.44 -0.66 46.39
C GLU A 232 -15.07 -0.17 45.92
N ASP A 233 -14.02 -0.34 46.73
CA ASP A 233 -12.65 0.01 46.37
C ASP A 233 -12.05 -0.99 45.37
N TYR A 234 -12.33 -2.29 45.50
CA TYR A 234 -11.96 -3.26 44.46
C TYR A 234 -12.60 -2.90 43.11
N ILE A 235 -13.87 -2.47 43.09
CA ILE A 235 -14.50 -1.98 41.84
C ILE A 235 -13.76 -0.76 41.29
N ARG A 236 -13.39 0.23 42.13
CA ARG A 236 -12.65 1.43 41.69
C ARG A 236 -11.27 1.09 41.11
N ASP A 237 -10.56 0.15 41.72
CA ASP A 237 -9.16 -0.14 41.41
C ASP A 237 -9.00 -1.25 40.37
N ASN A 238 -10.04 -2.02 40.06
CA ASN A 238 -9.97 -3.16 39.13
C ASN A 238 -10.90 -3.07 37.92
N PHE A 239 -12.02 -2.35 37.98
CA PHE A 239 -12.94 -2.29 36.84
C PHE A 239 -12.61 -1.12 35.90
N LEU A 240 -12.60 -1.41 34.60
CA LEU A 240 -12.62 -0.43 33.53
C LEU A 240 -13.69 -0.75 32.50
N VAL A 241 -14.07 0.26 31.72
CA VAL A 241 -14.92 0.08 30.53
C VAL A 241 -14.19 0.64 29.32
N LEU A 242 -14.25 -0.07 28.20
CA LEU A 242 -13.64 0.33 26.94
C LEU A 242 -14.71 0.35 25.85
N ASP A 243 -14.97 1.55 25.32
CA ASP A 243 -15.95 1.83 24.28
C ASP A 243 -15.24 2.20 22.99
N ILE A 244 -15.46 1.42 21.94
CA ILE A 244 -14.80 1.58 20.64
C ILE A 244 -15.87 1.71 19.56
N PHE A 245 -15.97 2.89 18.95
CA PHE A 245 -16.97 3.22 17.94
C PHE A 245 -16.39 4.15 16.86
N PHE A 246 -17.09 4.27 15.74
CA PHE A 246 -16.78 5.26 14.70
C PHE A 246 -17.61 6.51 14.96
N GLU A 247 -17.05 7.70 14.77
CA GLU A 247 -17.76 8.97 14.98
C GLU A 247 -18.96 9.08 14.03
N ALA A 248 -18.66 9.04 12.73
CA ALA A 248 -19.59 8.84 11.63
C ALA A 248 -19.07 7.70 10.72
N LEU A 249 -19.71 7.49 9.58
CA LEU A 249 -19.34 6.45 8.61
C LEU A 249 -18.44 6.95 7.47
N ASN A 250 -17.87 8.15 7.64
CA ASN A 250 -16.82 8.65 6.77
C ASN A 250 -15.57 7.77 6.92
N TYR A 251 -15.10 7.24 5.79
CA TYR A 251 -13.77 6.67 5.66
C TYR A 251 -13.01 7.54 4.64
N GLU A 252 -11.80 7.95 4.97
CA GLU A 252 -10.98 8.75 4.07
C GLU A 252 -10.08 7.84 3.23
N THR A 253 -10.15 7.97 1.91
CA THR A 253 -9.30 7.25 0.96
C THR A 253 -8.17 8.16 0.48
N ILE A 254 -7.03 8.10 1.15
CA ILE A 254 -5.81 8.82 0.75
C ILE A 254 -5.16 8.05 -0.43
N GLU A 255 -5.49 8.45 -1.65
CA GLU A 255 -4.96 7.86 -2.88
C GLU A 255 -3.79 8.70 -3.44
N GLN A 256 -2.56 8.18 -3.37
CA GLN A 256 -1.37 8.86 -3.93
C GLN A 256 -1.39 8.79 -5.46
N LYS A 257 -1.81 9.89 -6.11
CA LYS A 257 -1.74 10.05 -7.57
C LYS A 257 -0.42 10.69 -7.99
N LYS A 258 0.09 10.27 -9.16
CA LYS A 258 1.24 10.94 -9.78
C LYS A 258 0.84 12.39 -10.08
N ALA A 259 1.59 13.36 -9.56
CA ALA A 259 1.34 14.79 -9.81
C ALA A 259 1.55 15.19 -11.28
N TYR A 260 2.21 14.33 -12.05
CA TYR A 260 2.47 14.53 -13.47
C TYR A 260 2.42 13.17 -14.20
N ASP A 261 1.81 13.16 -15.38
CA ASP A 261 1.68 11.98 -16.24
C ASP A 261 2.24 12.27 -17.63
N VAL A 262 2.47 11.22 -18.44
CA VAL A 262 3.02 11.35 -19.80
C VAL A 262 2.12 12.22 -20.69
N ALA A 263 0.81 12.17 -20.51
CA ALA A 263 -0.12 13.07 -21.19
C ALA A 263 0.08 14.56 -20.79
N GLY A 264 0.42 14.84 -19.52
CA GLY A 264 0.78 16.17 -19.05
C GLY A 264 2.11 16.66 -19.63
N LEU A 265 3.14 15.80 -19.62
CA LEU A 265 4.45 16.10 -20.22
C LEU A 265 4.34 16.47 -21.70
N LEU A 266 3.60 15.67 -22.48
CA LEU A 266 3.37 15.94 -23.90
C LEU A 266 2.49 17.19 -24.12
N GLY A 267 1.55 17.45 -23.19
CA GLY A 267 0.72 18.65 -23.18
C GLY A 267 1.52 19.93 -22.98
N ASP A 268 2.42 19.97 -21.99
CA ASP A 268 3.22 21.17 -21.69
C ASP A 268 4.32 21.40 -22.74
N ILE A 269 4.97 20.34 -23.24
CA ILE A 269 5.94 20.44 -24.35
C ILE A 269 5.22 20.94 -25.61
N GLY A 270 4.10 20.33 -25.98
CA GLY A 270 3.30 20.75 -27.14
C GLY A 270 2.75 22.17 -26.99
N GLY A 271 2.33 22.54 -25.79
CA GLY A 271 1.85 23.88 -25.44
C GLY A 271 2.93 24.95 -25.59
N GLN A 272 4.13 24.72 -25.06
CA GLN A 272 5.24 25.69 -25.20
C GLN A 272 5.76 25.76 -26.64
N MET A 273 5.91 24.64 -27.34
CA MET A 273 6.34 24.64 -28.75
C MET A 273 5.30 25.32 -29.66
N GLY A 274 4.01 25.06 -29.44
CA GLY A 274 2.92 25.72 -30.16
C GLY A 274 2.81 27.21 -29.87
N LEU A 275 3.05 27.64 -28.61
CA LEU A 275 2.95 29.05 -28.21
C LEU A 275 4.14 29.89 -28.66
N PHE A 276 5.38 29.41 -28.51
CA PHE A 276 6.58 30.19 -28.80
C PHE A 276 7.08 30.08 -30.24
N ILE A 277 6.85 28.95 -30.91
CA ILE A 277 7.37 28.67 -32.25
C ILE A 277 6.25 28.55 -33.29
N GLY A 278 5.01 28.28 -32.86
CA GLY A 278 3.93 27.83 -33.76
C GLY A 278 4.15 26.39 -34.26
N ALA A 279 5.12 25.67 -33.67
CA ALA A 279 5.51 24.34 -34.11
C ALA A 279 4.56 23.26 -33.58
N SER A 280 4.39 22.20 -34.37
CA SER A 280 3.62 21.01 -34.04
C SER A 280 4.40 19.74 -34.41
N VAL A 281 3.84 18.57 -34.10
CA VAL A 281 4.40 17.28 -34.55
C VAL A 281 4.53 17.23 -36.08
N LEU A 282 3.62 17.87 -36.83
CA LEU A 282 3.67 17.91 -38.29
C LEU A 282 4.90 18.69 -38.80
N THR A 283 5.23 19.83 -38.20
CA THR A 283 6.44 20.59 -38.58
C THR A 283 7.74 19.87 -38.23
N ILE A 284 7.72 18.97 -37.23
CA ILE A 284 8.87 18.10 -36.93
C ILE A 284 9.02 17.03 -38.01
N LEU A 285 7.92 16.41 -38.44
CA LEU A 285 7.92 15.42 -39.53
C LEU A 285 8.38 16.05 -40.86
N GLU A 286 7.90 17.26 -41.19
CA GLU A 286 8.31 18.00 -42.39
C GLU A 286 9.83 18.29 -42.43
N ILE A 287 10.42 18.65 -41.28
CA ILE A 287 11.88 18.81 -41.15
C ILE A 287 12.60 17.47 -41.34
N LEU A 288 12.06 16.37 -40.80
CA LEU A 288 12.65 15.03 -40.96
C LEU A 288 12.59 14.53 -42.40
N ASP A 289 11.48 14.74 -43.11
CA ASP A 289 11.34 14.39 -44.53
C ASP A 289 12.30 15.21 -45.40
N TYR A 290 12.43 16.52 -45.13
CA TYR A 290 13.40 17.38 -45.81
C TYR A 290 14.84 16.92 -45.56
N VAL A 291 15.20 16.60 -44.31
CA VAL A 291 16.53 16.06 -43.97
C VAL A 291 16.77 14.70 -44.64
N TYR A 292 15.76 13.83 -44.71
CA TYR A 292 15.84 12.54 -45.40
C TYR A 292 16.11 12.70 -46.91
N GLU A 293 15.35 13.54 -47.62
CA GLU A 293 15.59 13.84 -49.03
C GLU A 293 16.98 14.48 -49.26
N VAL A 294 17.43 15.39 -48.39
CA VAL A 294 18.78 15.98 -48.47
C VAL A 294 19.87 14.92 -48.27
N ILE A 295 19.74 14.01 -47.30
CA ILE A 295 20.68 12.91 -47.06
C ILE A 295 20.70 11.93 -48.24
N LYS A 296 19.52 11.54 -48.73
CA LYS A 296 19.34 10.68 -49.93
C LYS A 296 20.00 11.31 -51.15
N HIS A 297 19.76 12.60 -51.43
CA HIS A 297 20.36 13.29 -52.58
C HIS A 297 21.88 13.49 -52.42
N ARG A 298 22.39 13.65 -51.18
CA ARG A 298 23.84 13.64 -50.90
C ARG A 298 24.45 12.26 -51.17
N LEU A 299 23.83 11.18 -50.70
CA LEU A 299 24.25 9.80 -50.97
C LEU A 299 24.22 9.48 -52.46
N GLU A 300 23.15 9.85 -53.17
CA GLU A 300 23.07 9.69 -54.63
C GLU A 300 24.18 10.44 -55.37
N ARG A 301 24.55 11.66 -54.95
CA ARG A 301 25.68 12.39 -55.56
C ARG A 301 27.02 11.70 -55.33
N LEU A 302 27.27 11.18 -54.12
CA LEU A 302 28.48 10.41 -53.82
C LEU A 302 28.55 9.11 -54.63
N LEU A 303 27.42 8.40 -54.77
CA LEU A 303 27.30 7.18 -55.57
C LEU A 303 27.37 7.45 -57.09
N ARG A 304 26.96 8.63 -57.56
CA ARG A 304 27.12 9.07 -58.95
C ARG A 304 28.59 9.40 -59.27
N SER A 305 29.29 10.13 -58.39
CA SER A 305 30.75 10.35 -58.53
C SER A 305 31.49 9.03 -58.72
N GLN A 306 31.29 8.08 -57.79
CA GLN A 306 31.86 6.73 -57.83
C GLN A 306 31.47 5.91 -59.07
N ARG A 307 30.36 6.25 -59.75
CA ARG A 307 29.96 5.64 -61.02
C ARG A 307 30.65 6.29 -62.22
N ASP A 308 30.84 7.60 -62.20
CA ASP A 308 31.46 8.33 -63.31
C ASP A 308 32.99 8.19 -63.29
N ASP A 309 33.62 8.10 -62.11
CA ASP A 309 35.02 7.67 -61.93
C ASP A 309 35.26 6.27 -62.55
N LYS A 310 34.35 5.33 -62.30
CA LYS A 310 34.38 3.97 -62.88
C LYS A 310 34.15 3.96 -64.39
N LYS A 311 33.30 4.84 -64.93
CA LYS A 311 33.12 4.98 -66.39
C LYS A 311 34.37 5.52 -67.08
N GLN A 312 35.05 6.52 -66.51
CA GLN A 312 36.30 7.03 -67.07
C GLN A 312 37.37 5.92 -67.10
N THR A 313 37.48 5.14 -66.02
CA THR A 313 38.39 3.98 -65.95
C THR A 313 38.08 2.93 -67.03
N GLN A 314 36.79 2.64 -67.29
CA GLN A 314 36.39 1.69 -68.34
C GLN A 314 36.59 2.21 -69.77
N GLN A 315 36.29 3.49 -70.04
CA GLN A 315 36.51 4.07 -71.37
C GLN A 315 37.99 4.11 -71.75
N GLN A 316 38.88 4.35 -70.77
CA GLN A 316 40.32 4.34 -71.00
C GLN A 316 40.89 2.95 -71.32
N GLN A 317 40.20 1.86 -70.93
CA GLN A 317 40.54 0.48 -71.32
C GLN A 317 39.93 0.03 -72.66
N GLN A 318 38.87 0.68 -73.15
CA GLN A 318 38.30 0.37 -74.47
C GLN A 318 39.03 1.05 -75.63
N ALA A 319 39.82 2.09 -75.35
CA ALA A 319 40.65 2.77 -76.35
C ALA A 319 41.90 1.96 -76.80
N SER A 320 42.27 0.89 -76.08
CA SER A 320 43.54 0.18 -76.26
C SER A 320 43.46 -1.16 -77.02
N THR A 321 42.27 -1.60 -77.46
CA THR A 321 42.09 -2.99 -77.93
C THR A 321 41.23 -3.05 -79.19
N VAL A 322 41.86 -3.17 -80.36
CA VAL A 322 41.20 -3.17 -81.68
C VAL A 322 41.21 -4.58 -82.30
N ALA A 323 40.04 -4.99 -82.78
CA ALA A 323 39.76 -6.05 -83.77
C ALA A 323 40.23 -7.51 -83.50
N THR A 324 39.27 -8.36 -83.15
CA THR A 324 39.07 -9.69 -83.77
C THR A 324 37.60 -9.81 -84.24
N VAL A 325 37.29 -10.73 -85.16
CA VAL A 325 36.13 -10.61 -86.08
C VAL A 325 35.42 -11.96 -86.35
N LYS A 326 34.08 -11.93 -86.46
CA LYS A 326 33.13 -13.01 -86.90
C LYS A 326 32.94 -14.21 -85.92
N LEU A 327 31.85 -15.00 -85.95
CA LEU A 327 30.68 -15.08 -86.88
C LEU A 327 29.33 -15.37 -86.13
N GLU A 328 28.24 -15.47 -86.92
CA GLU A 328 26.78 -15.70 -86.71
C GLU A 328 26.36 -16.78 -85.66
N GLU A 329 25.11 -16.83 -85.12
CA GLU A 329 23.86 -17.29 -85.80
C GLU A 329 22.47 -16.83 -85.25
N MET A 330 21.49 -16.80 -86.18
CA MET A 330 20.04 -17.08 -86.16
C MET A 330 19.08 -16.87 -84.93
N LYS A 331 18.30 -15.76 -84.99
CA LYS A 331 16.83 -15.67 -85.29
C LYS A 331 15.77 -16.62 -84.64
N ALA A 332 14.91 -16.07 -83.77
CA ALA A 332 13.44 -16.31 -83.59
C ALA A 332 12.85 -15.21 -82.65
N LYS A 333 11.69 -14.53 -82.84
CA LYS A 333 10.28 -14.86 -83.19
C LYS A 333 9.44 -15.31 -81.97
N ASP A 334 8.22 -14.84 -81.63
CA ASP A 334 7.36 -13.65 -81.92
C ASP A 334 6.06 -13.74 -81.08
N SER A 335 5.31 -12.64 -80.89
CA SER A 335 3.89 -12.51 -80.44
C SER A 335 3.40 -13.17 -79.11
N GLY A 336 2.28 -12.76 -78.49
CA GLY A 336 1.43 -11.57 -78.67
C GLY A 336 -0.01 -11.74 -78.12
N GLU A 337 -0.55 -10.69 -77.46
CA GLU A 337 -1.97 -10.51 -77.03
C GLU A 337 -2.54 -11.58 -76.06
N MET A 338 -3.68 -11.44 -75.36
CA MET A 338 -4.77 -10.44 -75.24
C MET A 338 -5.13 -10.36 -73.70
N SER A 339 -6.08 -9.64 -73.10
CA SER A 339 -7.35 -8.99 -73.50
C SER A 339 -7.74 -7.84 -72.54
N ARG A 340 -9.04 -7.61 -72.29
CA ARG A 340 -9.65 -6.46 -71.56
C ARG A 340 -10.76 -6.88 -70.58
N SER A 341 -11.13 -5.98 -69.66
CA SER A 341 -12.52 -5.47 -69.52
C SER A 341 -12.58 -4.16 -68.69
N HIS A 342 -13.69 -3.43 -68.79
CA HIS A 342 -13.95 -2.08 -68.21
C HIS A 342 -14.97 -2.15 -67.04
N SER A 343 -15.23 -1.12 -66.21
CA SER A 343 -15.90 0.17 -66.51
C SER A 343 -15.84 1.13 -65.28
N GLU A 344 -15.63 2.45 -65.46
CA GLU A 344 -16.61 3.60 -65.33
C GLU A 344 -17.18 3.85 -63.90
N GLY A 345 -17.46 5.06 -63.39
CA GLY A 345 -17.34 6.48 -63.81
C GLY A 345 -18.32 7.36 -62.96
N ALA A 346 -18.29 8.71 -62.86
CA ALA A 346 -17.33 9.80 -63.16
C ALA A 346 -17.85 11.16 -62.55
N TYR A 347 -17.05 12.25 -62.58
CA TYR A 347 -17.38 13.68 -62.23
C TYR A 347 -17.55 14.02 -60.71
N ALA A 348 -16.86 15.03 -60.12
CA ALA A 348 -16.98 16.52 -60.16
C ALA A 348 -18.05 17.09 -59.17
N ASN A 349 -17.94 18.25 -58.49
CA ASN A 349 -17.15 19.47 -58.73
C ASN A 349 -16.78 20.26 -57.42
N THR A 350 -16.25 21.49 -57.53
CA THR A 350 -15.71 22.39 -56.46
C THR A 350 -16.73 23.19 -55.63
N ILE A 351 -16.33 23.75 -54.47
CA ILE A 351 -16.54 25.15 -53.96
C ILE A 351 -16.24 25.33 -52.43
N LEU A 352 -15.82 26.54 -52.03
CA LEU A 352 -15.54 27.12 -50.67
C LEU A 352 -16.01 28.60 -50.67
N PRO A 353 -16.07 29.37 -49.56
CA PRO A 353 -16.24 29.07 -48.11
C PRO A 353 -17.39 29.91 -47.46
N ASN A 354 -17.61 29.89 -46.12
CA ASN A 354 -17.51 31.09 -45.24
C ASN A 354 -17.68 30.81 -43.71
N HIS A 355 -17.42 31.84 -42.88
CA HIS A 355 -17.47 31.87 -41.40
C HIS A 355 -18.86 32.03 -40.76
N HIS A 356 -19.01 31.70 -39.47
CA HIS A 356 -19.34 32.69 -38.42
C HIS A 356 -19.01 32.23 -36.98
N HIS A 357 -18.82 33.18 -36.06
CA HIS A 357 -18.51 32.98 -34.63
C HIS A 357 -19.74 32.67 -33.75
N HIS A 358 -19.51 32.09 -32.55
CA HIS A 358 -20.08 32.65 -31.31
C HIS A 358 -19.23 32.36 -30.05
N HIS A 359 -19.19 33.30 -29.11
CA HIS A 359 -18.48 33.21 -27.83
C HIS A 359 -19.29 32.49 -26.73
N ARG A 360 -18.59 31.87 -25.77
CA ARG A 360 -18.92 31.92 -24.32
C ARG A 360 -17.66 31.65 -23.48
N THR A 361 -17.53 32.32 -22.33
CA THR A 361 -16.33 32.36 -21.49
C THR A 361 -16.67 32.44 -19.99
N HIS A 362 -15.76 31.96 -19.14
CA HIS A 362 -15.80 31.95 -17.66
C HIS A 362 -16.92 31.10 -17.02
N HIS A 363 -16.79 30.59 -15.79
CA HIS A 363 -15.82 30.88 -14.74
C HIS A 363 -15.11 29.61 -14.22
N ARG A 364 -13.83 29.75 -13.82
CA ARG A 364 -13.23 28.96 -12.73
C ARG A 364 -13.31 29.81 -11.45
N VAL A 365 -13.43 29.16 -10.31
CA VAL A 365 -13.04 29.69 -8.99
C VAL A 365 -12.08 28.68 -8.39
N PHE A 366 -11.06 29.18 -7.72
CA PHE A 366 -9.98 28.41 -7.09
C PHE A 366 -9.85 29.04 -5.70
N GLU A 367 -10.09 28.28 -4.63
CA GLU A 367 -9.95 28.76 -3.26
C GLU A 367 -9.08 27.78 -2.49
N ASP A 368 -7.89 28.24 -2.13
CA ASP A 368 -6.98 27.53 -1.24
C ASP A 368 -7.46 27.69 0.21
N PHE A 369 -7.54 26.60 0.97
CA PHE A 369 -7.67 26.66 2.42
C PHE A 369 -6.66 25.73 3.09
N ALA A 370 -5.77 26.34 3.88
CA ALA A 370 -4.85 25.66 4.77
C ALA A 370 -5.02 26.20 6.20
N CYS A 371 -5.19 25.28 7.15
CA CYS A 371 -4.99 25.44 8.59
C CYS A 371 -4.75 24.04 9.18
#